data_AF-H3HBC1-F1
#
_entry.id   AF-H3HBC1-F1
#
_cell.length_a   1.000
_cell.length_b   1.000
_cell.length_c   1.000
_cell.angle_alpha   90.00
_cell.angle_beta   90.00
_cell.angle_gamma   90.00
#
_symmetry.space_group_name_H-M   'P 1'
#
loop_
_entity.id
_entity.type
_entity.pdbx_description
1 polymer ?
#
loop_
_entity_poly.entity_id
_entity_poly.type
_entity_poly.pdbx_seq_one_letter_code
_entity_poly.pdbx_strand_id
1 'polypeptide(L)'
;MDSPERDTRLCHNDDRQVEGNHAPQPIDEQPPLGEFMALYAAANGGALGLSNESIEKEAKAEEAPEKKQKKRVRYLRDTERHNIVKRIEKGEKQAALAREYGVTRAAICHIKKNRDEIVTRYDLLIQQTKEIDRAENFTNPPGEQLMVREIRSNPVLLLLTTLRDRRSDAATFRRAAGRLIMLLLEEALAVISAHAIEMTTSTGYLTYGLERTDEFCGVAVGAEGFPFLVLFHQMEPDAPQGSIHVELETDQQNRSEWRLDHMDLPSDVTRYRILLFSATVSTGGEECKAIETLCSVGVQEERITLVAILCSTDSLVAVCNRFPRVRTITSAIDSTIDPHTQEIIPGLGDFVSRYNVVATVEAMESSVLLQAVGGVARAVRSLYGPNKLRKQVTGEFFASEASKRRGN
;
A
#
# COMPACT_ATOMS: atom_id res chain seq x y z
N MET A 1 -3.08 -2.27 -68.00
CA MET A 1 -3.02 -3.71 -67.70
C MET A 1 -2.44 -3.94 -66.30
N ASP A 2 -3.19 -3.86 -65.20
CA ASP A 2 -4.43 -3.10 -64.92
C ASP A 2 -4.63 -2.99 -63.40
N SER A 3 -5.20 -1.88 -62.95
CA SER A 3 -5.88 -1.77 -61.65
C SER A 3 -7.37 -2.11 -61.85
N PRO A 4 -8.08 -2.52 -60.79
CA PRO A 4 -8.73 -1.54 -59.92
C PRO A 4 -8.51 -1.86 -58.42
N GLU A 5 -8.38 -0.90 -57.50
CA GLU A 5 -9.29 0.20 -57.12
C GLU A 5 -10.65 -0.23 -56.55
N ARG A 6 -10.88 0.03 -55.26
CA ARG A 6 -12.16 0.53 -54.71
C ARG A 6 -12.03 1.14 -53.31
N ASP A 7 -11.56 2.38 -53.33
CA ASP A 7 -12.03 3.54 -52.56
C ASP A 7 -13.54 3.52 -52.16
N THR A 8 -14.07 4.24 -51.15
CA THR A 8 -13.56 5.03 -49.99
C THR A 8 -14.75 5.44 -49.07
N ARG A 9 -14.50 6.26 -48.03
CA ARG A 9 -15.39 7.25 -47.31
C ARG A 9 -16.04 6.75 -46.01
N LEU A 10 -16.26 7.54 -44.94
CA LEU A 10 -15.85 8.89 -44.43
C LEU A 10 -16.22 8.91 -42.90
N CYS A 11 -16.02 9.90 -41.99
CA CYS A 11 -15.58 11.32 -41.93
C CYS A 11 -14.65 11.52 -40.67
N HIS A 12 -14.10 12.65 -40.19
CA HIS A 12 -14.09 14.12 -40.49
C HIS A 12 -15.29 14.96 -39.97
N ASN A 13 -15.20 15.96 -39.06
CA ASN A 13 -14.10 16.54 -38.24
C ASN A 13 -14.46 16.44 -36.71
N ASP A 14 -14.31 17.36 -35.73
CA ASP A 14 -13.85 18.78 -35.61
C ASP A 14 -13.40 19.12 -34.16
N ASP A 15 -12.26 18.60 -33.67
CA ASP A 15 -11.74 18.90 -32.32
C ASP A 15 -11.34 20.38 -32.19
N ARG A 16 -12.04 21.13 -31.32
CA ARG A 16 -11.80 22.56 -31.09
C ARG A 16 -11.20 22.81 -29.72
N GLN A 17 -10.12 23.57 -29.71
CA GLN A 17 -9.51 24.12 -28.51
C GLN A 17 -10.51 25.02 -27.75
N VAL A 18 -10.50 24.92 -26.42
CA VAL A 18 -11.04 25.95 -25.53
C VAL A 18 -10.00 26.20 -24.45
N GLU A 19 -9.25 27.29 -24.56
CA GLU A 19 -8.38 27.77 -23.48
C GLU A 19 -9.25 28.40 -22.38
N GLY A 20 -9.06 27.94 -21.14
CA GLY A 20 -9.80 28.41 -19.96
C GLY A 20 -8.86 28.91 -18.87
N ASN A 21 -8.48 30.18 -18.93
CA ASN A 21 -7.67 30.82 -17.88
C ASN A 21 -8.39 30.83 -16.53
N HIS A 22 -7.84 30.16 -15.51
CA HIS A 22 -8.04 30.53 -14.10
C HIS A 22 -6.75 30.30 -13.30
N ALA A 23 -6.37 31.28 -12.49
CA ALA A 23 -5.20 31.25 -11.62
C ALA A 23 -5.51 30.57 -10.28
N PRO A 24 -4.52 29.97 -9.59
CA PRO A 24 -4.74 29.39 -8.27
C PRO A 24 -5.10 30.47 -7.24
N GLN A 25 -6.15 30.20 -6.44
CA GLN A 25 -6.48 30.96 -5.24
C GLN A 25 -6.11 30.16 -3.98
N PRO A 26 -5.89 30.82 -2.83
CA PRO A 26 -5.21 30.21 -1.69
C PRO A 26 -6.05 29.14 -0.99
N ILE A 27 -5.35 28.22 -0.32
CA ILE A 27 -5.93 27.22 0.57
C ILE A 27 -6.18 27.91 1.91
N ASP A 28 -7.44 27.93 2.35
CA ASP A 28 -7.81 28.12 3.76
C ASP A 28 -9.06 27.28 4.08
N GLU A 29 -9.08 26.76 5.31
CA GLU A 29 -10.11 25.94 6.00
C GLU A 29 -11.29 25.38 5.18
N GLN A 30 -11.19 24.11 4.74
CA GLN A 30 -12.36 23.31 4.37
C GLN A 30 -12.96 22.59 5.61
N PRO A 31 -14.29 22.60 5.81
CA PRO A 31 -14.94 21.89 6.90
C PRO A 31 -14.97 20.36 6.66
N PRO A 32 -15.12 19.54 7.72
CA PRO A 32 -15.08 18.08 7.61
C PRO A 32 -16.25 17.52 6.77
N LEU A 33 -15.94 16.45 6.01
CA LEU A 33 -16.77 15.87 4.93
C LEU A 33 -18.22 15.50 5.32
N GLY A 34 -18.51 15.33 6.61
CA GLY A 34 -19.86 15.08 7.11
C GLY A 34 -20.87 16.18 6.77
N GLU A 35 -20.47 17.45 6.70
CA GLU A 35 -21.37 18.54 6.26
C GLU A 35 -21.59 18.54 4.74
N PHE A 36 -20.59 18.09 3.96
CA PHE A 36 -20.70 18.01 2.50
C PHE A 36 -21.82 17.06 2.07
N MET A 37 -21.97 15.93 2.75
CA MET A 37 -23.05 14.97 2.52
C MET A 37 -24.45 15.55 2.82
N ALA A 38 -24.57 16.45 3.79
CA ALA A 38 -25.83 17.14 4.08
C ALA A 38 -26.19 18.17 3.00
N LEU A 39 -25.21 18.90 2.48
CA LEU A 39 -25.38 19.85 1.37
C LEU A 39 -25.68 19.15 0.03
N TYR A 40 -25.00 18.05 -0.27
CA TYR A 40 -25.21 17.28 -1.51
C TYR A 40 -26.62 16.64 -1.57
N ALA A 41 -27.15 16.24 -0.40
CA ALA A 41 -28.53 15.77 -0.27
C ALA A 41 -29.58 16.88 -0.45
N ALA A 42 -29.24 18.15 -0.16
CA ALA A 42 -30.12 19.30 -0.38
C ALA A 42 -30.10 19.76 -1.85
N ALA A 43 -28.92 19.81 -2.48
CA ALA A 43 -28.73 20.34 -3.85
C ALA A 43 -29.49 19.55 -4.94
N ASN A 44 -29.61 18.23 -4.77
CA ASN A 44 -30.27 17.36 -5.76
C ASN A 44 -31.81 17.38 -5.69
N GLY A 45 -32.41 18.15 -4.78
CA GLY A 45 -33.86 18.42 -4.73
C GLY A 45 -34.29 19.53 -5.70
N GLY A 46 -34.03 19.34 -7.00
CA GLY A 46 -33.97 20.42 -7.98
C GLY A 46 -35.27 21.21 -8.26
N ALA A 47 -35.09 22.49 -8.63
CA ALA A 47 -36.13 23.33 -9.22
C ALA A 47 -35.50 24.30 -10.26
N LEU A 48 -35.97 24.24 -11.50
CA LEU A 48 -35.77 25.34 -12.45
C LEU A 48 -36.69 26.50 -12.02
N GLY A 49 -36.09 27.67 -11.79
CA GLY A 49 -36.81 28.84 -11.27
C GLY A 49 -37.46 29.69 -12.37
N LEU A 50 -38.20 30.72 -11.94
CA LEU A 50 -38.37 31.98 -12.66
C LEU A 50 -38.65 33.12 -11.67
N SER A 51 -38.23 34.30 -12.05
CA SER A 51 -38.52 35.64 -11.51
C SER A 51 -39.95 35.85 -10.96
N ASN A 52 -40.25 36.79 -10.04
CA ASN A 52 -39.60 38.10 -9.91
C ASN A 52 -39.75 38.78 -8.52
N GLU A 53 -39.15 39.97 -8.42
CA GLU A 53 -39.06 40.93 -7.32
C GLU A 53 -40.36 41.31 -6.54
N SER A 54 -40.10 41.85 -5.33
CA SER A 54 -40.69 43.10 -4.78
C SER A 54 -41.91 43.12 -3.84
N ILE A 55 -41.75 44.00 -2.82
CA ILE A 55 -42.73 44.73 -2.00
C ILE A 55 -43.37 44.01 -0.79
N GLU A 56 -42.97 44.47 0.39
CA GLU A 56 -43.74 44.40 1.64
C GLU A 56 -44.99 45.28 1.56
N LYS A 57 -46.16 44.78 2.02
CA LYS A 57 -47.16 45.63 2.70
C LYS A 57 -48.23 44.82 3.44
N GLU A 58 -48.71 45.43 4.51
CA GLU A 58 -49.66 44.83 5.45
C GLU A 58 -51.13 44.93 4.99
N ALA A 59 -51.95 44.09 5.63
CA ALA A 59 -53.34 44.36 6.00
C ALA A 59 -54.32 44.88 4.92
N LYS A 60 -55.13 43.95 4.42
CA LYS A 60 -56.60 44.01 4.62
C LYS A 60 -57.22 42.62 4.61
N ALA A 61 -58.32 42.46 5.33
CA ALA A 61 -59.04 41.20 5.47
C ALA A 61 -60.29 41.19 4.58
N GLU A 62 -60.57 40.06 3.95
CA GLU A 62 -61.90 39.67 3.47
C GLU A 62 -61.93 38.14 3.33
N GLU A 63 -63.07 37.51 3.62
CA GLU A 63 -63.15 36.05 3.77
C GLU A 63 -63.34 35.33 2.42
N ALA A 64 -62.55 34.28 2.20
CA ALA A 64 -62.70 33.35 1.07
C ALA A 64 -62.41 31.90 1.54
N PRO A 65 -63.08 30.87 0.97
CA PRO A 65 -63.26 29.59 1.65
C PRO A 65 -61.97 28.76 1.80
N GLU A 66 -61.94 27.89 2.83
CA GLU A 66 -60.83 27.00 3.18
C GLU A 66 -60.33 26.13 2.01
N LYS A 67 -59.36 26.65 1.25
CA LYS A 67 -58.57 25.86 0.31
C LYS A 67 -57.65 24.94 1.12
N LYS A 68 -58.14 23.73 1.41
CA LYS A 68 -57.39 22.61 2.03
C LYS A 68 -55.93 22.62 1.56
N GLN A 69 -55.01 22.93 2.47
CA GLN A 69 -53.58 23.01 2.16
C GLN A 69 -53.13 21.71 1.47
N LYS A 70 -52.56 21.83 0.26
CA LYS A 70 -51.92 20.70 -0.41
C LYS A 70 -50.74 20.25 0.46
N LYS A 71 -50.93 19.18 1.23
CA LYS A 71 -49.87 18.59 2.08
C LYS A 71 -48.63 18.35 1.21
N ARG A 72 -47.49 18.94 1.60
CA ARG A 72 -46.20 18.69 0.93
C ARG A 72 -45.95 17.19 0.85
N VAL A 73 -45.55 16.70 -0.32
CA VAL A 73 -45.29 15.28 -0.54
C VAL A 73 -43.98 14.93 0.18
N ARG A 74 -44.08 14.26 1.33
CA ARG A 74 -42.91 13.65 1.98
C ARG A 74 -42.48 12.44 1.17
N TYR A 75 -41.33 12.55 0.52
CA TYR A 75 -40.64 11.40 -0.05
C TYR A 75 -40.01 10.58 1.08
N LEU A 76 -40.19 9.26 1.03
CA LEU A 76 -39.62 8.33 1.99
C LEU A 76 -38.26 7.83 1.48
N ARG A 77 -37.26 7.78 2.36
CA ARG A 77 -35.96 7.15 2.12
C ARG A 77 -36.10 5.63 2.07
N ASP A 78 -35.17 4.92 1.44
CA ASP A 78 -35.28 3.46 1.31
C ASP A 78 -35.21 2.73 2.66
N THR A 79 -34.52 3.29 3.67
CA THR A 79 -34.60 2.87 5.08
C THR A 79 -36.02 2.93 5.64
N GLU A 80 -36.79 3.96 5.33
CA GLU A 80 -38.18 4.11 5.77
C GLU A 80 -39.10 3.14 4.99
N ARG A 81 -38.86 2.97 3.68
CA ARG A 81 -39.62 2.04 2.82
C ARG A 81 -39.44 0.58 3.23
N HIS A 82 -38.21 0.15 3.48
CA HIS A 82 -37.89 -1.21 3.91
C HIS A 82 -38.48 -1.51 5.30
N ASN A 83 -38.43 -0.56 6.24
CA ASN A 83 -39.11 -0.70 7.53
C ASN A 83 -40.64 -0.79 7.39
N ILE A 84 -41.25 -0.04 6.48
CA ILE A 84 -42.68 -0.18 6.15
C ILE A 84 -42.99 -1.58 5.60
N VAL A 85 -42.16 -2.14 4.71
CA VAL A 85 -42.32 -3.52 4.21
C VAL A 85 -42.28 -4.53 5.36
N LYS A 86 -41.21 -4.53 6.16
CA LYS A 86 -41.04 -5.46 7.30
C LYS A 86 -42.20 -5.36 8.31
N ARG A 87 -42.78 -4.17 8.52
CA ARG A 87 -43.90 -3.95 9.43
C ARG A 87 -45.24 -4.44 8.86
N ILE A 88 -45.48 -4.26 7.55
CA ILE A 88 -46.62 -4.86 6.86
C ILE A 88 -46.58 -6.40 6.94
N GLU A 89 -45.41 -7.00 6.83
CA GLU A 89 -45.23 -8.46 6.90
C GLU A 89 -45.38 -9.01 8.33
N LYS A 90 -45.03 -8.21 9.35
CA LYS A 90 -45.44 -8.45 10.75
C LYS A 90 -46.94 -8.20 11.03
N GLY A 91 -47.74 -7.92 10.00
CA GLY A 91 -49.20 -7.79 10.09
C GLY A 91 -49.72 -6.38 10.41
N GLU A 92 -48.86 -5.35 10.44
CA GLU A 92 -49.32 -3.99 10.75
C GLU A 92 -50.25 -3.42 9.67
N LYS A 93 -51.33 -2.77 10.12
CA LYS A 93 -52.33 -2.19 9.22
C LYS A 93 -51.73 -1.00 8.48
N GLN A 94 -51.74 -1.05 7.13
CA GLN A 94 -51.25 0.03 6.25
C GLN A 94 -51.79 1.43 6.60
N ALA A 95 -53.00 1.54 7.16
CA ALA A 95 -53.61 2.80 7.57
C ALA A 95 -53.10 3.35 8.93
N ALA A 96 -52.33 2.57 9.70
CA ALA A 96 -51.51 3.07 10.79
C ALA A 96 -50.19 3.63 10.24
N LEU A 97 -49.43 2.81 9.50
CA LEU A 97 -48.16 3.19 8.87
C LEU A 97 -48.28 4.46 8.00
N ALA A 98 -49.37 4.60 7.23
CA ALA A 98 -49.63 5.81 6.45
C ALA A 98 -49.69 7.09 7.32
N ARG A 99 -50.33 7.02 8.50
CA ARG A 99 -50.43 8.16 9.42
C ARG A 99 -49.10 8.45 10.11
N GLU A 100 -48.40 7.41 10.53
CA GLU A 100 -47.11 7.50 11.23
C GLU A 100 -46.01 8.10 10.35
N TYR A 101 -45.81 7.54 9.15
CA TYR A 101 -44.80 8.03 8.20
C TYR A 101 -45.25 9.30 7.44
N GLY A 102 -46.48 9.80 7.68
CA GLY A 102 -46.99 11.05 7.11
C GLY A 102 -47.34 11.00 5.62
N VAL A 103 -47.65 9.80 5.08
CA VAL A 103 -47.88 9.56 3.64
C VAL A 103 -49.30 9.05 3.36
N THR A 104 -49.68 8.94 2.08
CA THR A 104 -50.99 8.41 1.70
C THR A 104 -51.06 6.89 1.85
N ARG A 105 -52.26 6.35 2.10
CA ARG A 105 -52.49 4.89 2.07
C ARG A 105 -52.15 4.28 0.69
N ALA A 106 -52.27 5.06 -0.39
CA ALA A 106 -51.85 4.66 -1.73
C ALA A 106 -50.32 4.48 -1.83
N ALA A 107 -49.52 5.37 -1.23
CA ALA A 107 -48.07 5.23 -1.18
C ALA A 107 -47.63 3.96 -0.41
N ILE A 108 -48.25 3.68 0.75
CA ILE A 108 -48.01 2.43 1.49
C ILE A 108 -48.44 1.19 0.68
N CYS A 109 -49.51 1.29 -0.11
CA CYS A 109 -49.92 0.21 -1.01
C CYS A 109 -48.91 -0.02 -2.15
N HIS A 110 -48.37 1.04 -2.73
CA HIS A 110 -47.31 0.97 -3.74
C HIS A 110 -46.01 0.38 -3.17
N ILE A 111 -45.63 0.74 -1.94
CA ILE A 111 -44.50 0.14 -1.23
C ILE A 111 -44.72 -1.36 -1.02
N LYS A 112 -45.95 -1.80 -0.68
CA LYS A 112 -46.25 -3.24 -0.60
C LYS A 112 -46.18 -3.93 -1.98
N LYS A 113 -46.61 -3.26 -3.05
CA LYS A 113 -46.61 -3.83 -4.41
C LYS A 113 -45.19 -4.06 -4.94
N ASN A 114 -44.28 -3.12 -4.70
CA ASN A 114 -42.88 -3.18 -5.13
C ASN A 114 -41.96 -3.64 -3.98
N ARG A 115 -42.47 -4.40 -3.01
CA ARG A 115 -41.73 -4.72 -1.78
C ARG A 115 -40.41 -5.45 -2.06
N ASP A 116 -40.40 -6.36 -3.03
CA ASP A 116 -39.28 -7.26 -3.27
C ASP A 116 -38.12 -6.47 -3.90
N GLU A 117 -38.44 -5.56 -4.83
CA GLU A 117 -37.54 -4.55 -5.41
C GLU A 117 -36.99 -3.56 -4.35
N ILE A 118 -37.81 -3.19 -3.36
CA ILE A 118 -37.39 -2.32 -2.24
C ILE A 118 -36.47 -3.07 -1.27
N VAL A 119 -36.72 -4.37 -1.03
CA VAL A 119 -35.85 -5.24 -0.22
C VAL A 119 -34.50 -5.43 -0.91
N THR A 120 -34.47 -5.83 -2.19
CA THR A 120 -33.21 -6.00 -2.94
C THR A 120 -32.39 -4.71 -2.98
N ARG A 121 -33.01 -3.54 -3.20
CA ARG A 121 -32.32 -2.24 -3.17
C ARG A 121 -31.75 -1.91 -1.79
N TYR A 122 -32.49 -2.21 -0.73
CA TYR A 122 -32.05 -1.94 0.65
C TYR A 122 -30.94 -2.89 1.11
N ASP A 123 -31.04 -4.17 0.77
CA ASP A 123 -30.03 -5.17 1.11
C ASP A 123 -28.74 -4.93 0.31
N LEU A 124 -28.84 -4.48 -0.95
CA LEU A 124 -27.71 -3.98 -1.73
C LEU A 124 -27.05 -2.76 -1.07
N LEU A 125 -27.84 -1.76 -0.64
CA LEU A 125 -27.32 -0.59 0.10
C LEU A 125 -26.57 -1.01 1.38
N ILE A 126 -27.13 -1.95 2.16
CA ILE A 126 -26.44 -2.49 3.36
C ILE A 126 -25.16 -3.24 2.98
N GLN A 127 -25.16 -3.98 1.87
CA GLN A 127 -23.95 -4.67 1.40
C GLN A 127 -22.88 -3.67 0.96
N GLN A 128 -23.26 -2.62 0.22
CA GLN A 128 -22.36 -1.54 -0.17
C GLN A 128 -21.76 -0.84 1.07
N THR A 129 -22.58 -0.40 2.03
CA THR A 129 -22.06 0.21 3.27
C THR A 129 -21.11 -0.72 4.02
N LYS A 130 -21.41 -2.02 4.11
CA LYS A 130 -20.52 -2.97 4.80
C LYS A 130 -19.18 -3.20 4.12
N GLU A 131 -19.14 -3.22 2.78
CA GLU A 131 -17.86 -3.36 2.08
C GLU A 131 -17.08 -2.02 2.03
N ILE A 132 -17.76 -0.85 2.09
CA ILE A 132 -17.13 0.45 2.37
C ILE A 132 -16.51 0.43 3.77
N ASP A 133 -17.31 0.18 4.82
CA ASP A 133 -16.86 0.09 6.21
C ASP A 133 -15.65 -0.84 6.31
N ARG A 134 -15.68 -1.97 5.60
CA ARG A 134 -14.59 -2.96 5.58
C ARG A 134 -13.33 -2.46 4.89
N ALA A 135 -13.44 -1.80 3.74
CA ALA A 135 -12.30 -1.22 3.03
C ALA A 135 -11.65 -0.09 3.84
N GLU A 136 -12.47 0.80 4.42
CA GLU A 136 -12.01 1.89 5.30
C GLU A 136 -11.36 1.35 6.59
N ASN A 137 -11.83 0.24 7.15
CA ASN A 137 -11.18 -0.41 8.30
C ASN A 137 -9.83 -1.09 7.97
N PHE A 138 -9.48 -1.31 6.70
CA PHE A 138 -8.13 -1.74 6.31
C PHE A 138 -7.15 -0.56 6.14
N THR A 139 -7.65 0.64 5.85
CA THR A 139 -6.84 1.86 5.81
C THR A 139 -6.74 2.46 7.21
N ASN A 140 -5.57 2.36 7.85
CA ASN A 140 -5.31 3.05 9.12
C ASN A 140 -5.71 4.54 8.99
N PRO A 141 -6.44 5.12 9.97
CA PRO A 141 -6.83 6.53 9.90
C PRO A 141 -5.59 7.43 9.78
N PRO A 142 -5.66 8.54 9.02
CA PRO A 142 -4.51 9.41 8.74
C PRO A 142 -4.05 10.15 10.00
N GLY A 143 -3.25 9.45 10.81
CA GLY A 143 -2.76 9.87 12.12
C GLY A 143 -2.15 8.70 12.92
N GLU A 144 -2.68 7.49 12.79
CA GLU A 144 -2.18 6.29 13.50
C GLU A 144 -1.28 5.41 12.60
N GLN A 145 -0.34 6.03 11.88
CA GLN A 145 0.70 5.29 11.17
C GLN A 145 1.85 4.97 12.14
N LEU A 146 1.78 3.76 12.71
CA LEU A 146 2.84 3.20 13.55
C LEU A 146 4.20 3.23 12.82
N MET A 147 5.18 3.90 13.44
CA MET A 147 6.55 4.01 12.93
C MET A 147 7.22 2.64 12.74
N VAL A 148 6.89 1.68 13.60
CA VAL A 148 7.37 0.29 13.54
C VAL A 148 6.17 -0.65 13.51
N ARG A 149 6.11 -1.53 12.51
CA ARG A 149 5.05 -2.53 12.32
C ARG A 149 5.64 -3.93 12.29
N GLU A 150 5.33 -4.74 13.31
CA GLU A 150 5.76 -6.14 13.41
C GLU A 150 4.66 -7.09 12.93
N ILE A 151 4.95 -7.93 11.93
CA ILE A 151 3.97 -8.84 11.30
C ILE A 151 3.74 -10.10 12.15
N ARG A 152 2.93 -9.97 13.20
CA ARG A 152 2.63 -11.07 14.13
C ARG A 152 1.59 -12.04 13.57
N SER A 153 2.04 -13.18 13.02
CA SER A 153 1.16 -14.26 12.55
C SER A 153 1.77 -15.66 12.72
N ASN A 154 0.93 -16.70 12.77
CA ASN A 154 1.41 -18.09 12.87
C ASN A 154 2.30 -18.52 11.69
N PRO A 155 2.01 -18.15 10.42
CA PRO A 155 2.94 -18.39 9.30
C PRO A 155 4.30 -17.71 9.49
N VAL A 156 4.32 -16.45 9.94
CA VAL A 156 5.57 -15.73 10.23
C VAL A 156 6.36 -16.45 11.34
N LEU A 157 5.73 -16.82 12.44
CA LEU A 157 6.39 -17.53 13.54
C LEU A 157 6.96 -18.89 13.12
N LEU A 158 6.27 -19.65 12.26
CA LEU A 158 6.77 -20.93 11.71
C LEU A 158 7.98 -20.72 10.79
N LEU A 159 7.96 -19.68 9.95
CA LEU A 159 9.08 -19.33 9.06
C LEU A 159 10.29 -18.84 9.88
N LEU A 160 10.07 -17.94 10.83
CA LEU A 160 11.09 -17.49 11.79
C LEU A 160 11.67 -18.66 12.59
N THR A 161 10.85 -19.59 13.09
CA THR A 161 11.35 -20.79 13.80
C THR A 161 12.29 -21.59 12.89
N THR A 162 11.96 -21.71 11.60
CA THR A 162 12.82 -22.37 10.61
C THR A 162 14.12 -21.60 10.35
N LEU A 163 14.09 -20.26 10.39
CA LEU A 163 15.29 -19.43 10.26
C LEU A 163 16.16 -19.46 11.52
N ARG A 164 15.58 -19.46 12.73
CA ARG A 164 16.33 -19.49 14.00
C ARG A 164 16.92 -20.88 14.29
N ASP A 165 16.30 -21.96 13.84
CA ASP A 165 16.82 -23.31 14.07
C ASP A 165 18.15 -23.56 13.31
N ARG A 166 19.22 -23.85 14.07
CA ARG A 166 20.56 -24.19 13.55
C ARG A 166 20.58 -25.51 12.78
N ARG A 167 19.55 -26.36 12.92
CA ARG A 167 19.39 -27.62 12.17
C ARG A 167 18.86 -27.42 10.75
N SER A 168 18.33 -26.25 10.40
CA SER A 168 17.86 -25.93 9.06
C SER A 168 19.03 -25.82 8.07
N ASP A 169 19.05 -26.71 7.08
CA ASP A 169 19.99 -26.64 5.96
C ASP A 169 19.77 -25.38 5.09
N ALA A 170 20.76 -25.01 4.27
CA ALA A 170 20.70 -23.81 3.44
C ALA A 170 19.51 -23.80 2.46
N ALA A 171 19.08 -24.97 1.95
CA ALA A 171 17.93 -25.05 1.05
C ALA A 171 16.61 -24.78 1.79
N THR A 172 16.50 -25.24 3.03
CA THR A 172 15.35 -25.01 3.93
C THR A 172 15.33 -23.58 4.44
N PHE A 173 16.49 -23.04 4.82
CA PHE A 173 16.68 -21.64 5.19
C PHE A 173 16.27 -20.70 4.05
N ARG A 174 16.79 -20.90 2.82
CA ARG A 174 16.37 -20.12 1.63
C ARG A 174 14.87 -20.19 1.36
N ARG A 175 14.26 -21.37 1.42
CA ARG A 175 12.80 -21.53 1.25
C ARG A 175 11.98 -20.81 2.34
N ALA A 176 12.46 -20.82 3.58
CA ALA A 176 11.80 -20.10 4.67
C ALA A 176 11.98 -18.57 4.54
N ALA A 177 13.20 -18.12 4.24
CA ALA A 177 13.55 -16.72 4.07
C ALA A 177 12.75 -16.11 2.91
N GLY A 178 12.73 -16.74 1.74
CA GLY A 178 11.99 -16.21 0.59
C GLY A 178 10.49 -16.10 0.84
N ARG A 179 9.87 -17.09 1.50
CA ARG A 179 8.45 -17.01 1.90
C ARG A 179 8.19 -15.90 2.92
N LEU A 180 9.13 -15.63 3.82
CA LEU A 180 8.99 -14.59 4.82
C LEU A 180 9.19 -13.19 4.23
N ILE A 181 10.15 -13.05 3.31
CA ILE A 181 10.38 -11.84 2.52
C ILE A 181 9.14 -11.49 1.69
N MET A 182 8.50 -12.45 1.02
CA MET A 182 7.25 -12.16 0.30
C MET A 182 6.13 -11.65 1.23
N LEU A 183 5.97 -12.23 2.43
CA LEU A 183 4.99 -11.71 3.41
C LEU A 183 5.32 -10.27 3.88
N LEU A 184 6.60 -9.93 4.01
CA LEU A 184 7.08 -8.58 4.34
C LEU A 184 6.85 -7.58 3.20
N LEU A 185 7.06 -8.01 1.96
CA LEU A 185 6.83 -7.19 0.76
C LEU A 185 5.34 -6.93 0.54
N GLU A 186 4.47 -7.94 0.64
CA GLU A 186 3.01 -7.78 0.53
C GLU A 186 2.47 -6.79 1.57
N GLU A 187 2.87 -6.94 2.84
CA GLU A 187 2.49 -6.01 3.92
C GLU A 187 3.00 -4.58 3.64
N ALA A 188 4.23 -4.42 3.16
CA ALA A 188 4.76 -3.11 2.80
C ALA A 188 3.94 -2.44 1.69
N LEU A 189 3.70 -3.16 0.59
CA LEU A 189 2.94 -2.63 -0.56
C LEU A 189 1.49 -2.27 -0.18
N ALA A 190 0.86 -3.07 0.70
CA ALA A 190 -0.48 -2.80 1.21
C ALA A 190 -0.55 -1.60 2.18
N VAL A 191 0.40 -1.48 3.11
CA VAL A 191 0.35 -0.46 4.19
C VAL A 191 0.81 0.92 3.71
N ILE A 192 1.64 0.99 2.67
CA ILE A 192 2.33 2.23 2.30
C ILE A 192 1.46 3.24 1.53
N SER A 193 0.54 2.76 0.67
CA SER A 193 -0.12 3.59 -0.37
C SER A 193 -1.57 3.20 -0.72
N ALA A 194 -2.23 2.37 0.08
CA ALA A 194 -3.58 1.89 -0.22
C ALA A 194 -4.68 2.90 0.21
N HIS A 195 -5.70 3.09 -0.63
CA HIS A 195 -6.98 3.70 -0.24
C HIS A 195 -8.17 2.88 -0.74
N ALA A 196 -9.34 3.08 -0.11
CA ALA A 196 -10.60 2.51 -0.58
C ALA A 196 -10.99 3.07 -1.96
N ILE A 197 -11.57 2.24 -2.81
CA ILE A 197 -12.17 2.62 -4.10
C ILE A 197 -13.54 1.98 -4.30
N GLU A 198 -14.40 2.65 -5.08
CA GLU A 198 -15.55 2.02 -5.73
C GLU A 198 -15.13 1.52 -7.12
N MET A 199 -15.49 0.29 -7.46
CA MET A 199 -15.17 -0.32 -8.75
C MET A 199 -16.38 -1.05 -9.35
N THR A 200 -16.54 -0.97 -10.67
CA THR A 200 -17.55 -1.75 -11.40
C THR A 200 -16.94 -3.09 -11.82
N THR A 201 -17.52 -4.19 -11.36
CA THR A 201 -17.15 -5.54 -11.76
C THR A 201 -17.52 -5.84 -13.22
N SER A 202 -16.88 -6.84 -13.83
CA SER A 202 -17.18 -7.28 -15.21
C SER A 202 -18.62 -7.81 -15.42
N THR A 203 -19.36 -8.07 -14.35
CA THR A 203 -20.79 -8.41 -14.37
C THR A 203 -21.71 -7.18 -14.30
N GLY A 204 -21.15 -5.96 -14.24
CA GLY A 204 -21.89 -4.70 -14.23
C GLY A 204 -22.34 -4.22 -12.85
N TYR A 205 -21.90 -4.87 -11.76
CA TYR A 205 -22.26 -4.50 -10.39
C TYR A 205 -21.13 -3.73 -9.69
N LEU A 206 -21.49 -2.73 -8.89
CA LEU A 206 -20.56 -1.98 -8.04
C LEU A 206 -20.11 -2.83 -6.84
N THR A 207 -18.84 -2.72 -6.49
CA THR A 207 -18.24 -3.25 -5.26
C THR A 207 -17.14 -2.29 -4.80
N TYR A 208 -16.62 -2.50 -3.59
CA TYR A 208 -15.50 -1.74 -3.06
C TYR A 208 -14.25 -2.60 -2.97
N GLY A 209 -13.08 -1.95 -2.98
CA GLY A 209 -11.77 -2.58 -2.94
C GLY A 209 -10.70 -1.60 -2.45
N LEU A 210 -9.43 -1.97 -2.61
CA LEU A 210 -8.29 -1.10 -2.33
C LEU A 210 -7.49 -0.85 -3.62
N GLU A 211 -7.05 0.38 -3.83
CA GLU A 211 -6.16 0.81 -4.92
C GLU A 211 -4.86 1.39 -4.34
N ARG A 212 -3.74 1.26 -5.07
CA ARG A 212 -2.43 1.80 -4.68
C ARG A 212 -2.08 3.00 -5.56
N THR A 213 -1.64 4.09 -4.94
CA THR A 213 -1.37 5.38 -5.61
C THR A 213 0.10 5.71 -5.85
N ASP A 214 1.03 5.06 -5.14
CA ASP A 214 2.45 5.34 -5.27
C ASP A 214 3.16 4.37 -6.23
N GLU A 215 4.10 4.90 -7.03
CA GLU A 215 5.12 4.10 -7.70
C GLU A 215 6.26 3.78 -6.70
N PHE A 216 6.79 2.55 -6.73
CA PHE A 216 7.77 2.05 -5.76
C PHE A 216 9.14 1.80 -6.40
N CYS A 217 10.21 2.03 -5.64
CA CYS A 217 11.58 1.65 -5.98
C CYS A 217 12.16 0.76 -4.88
N GLY A 218 12.69 -0.41 -5.26
CA GLY A 218 13.36 -1.32 -4.34
C GLY A 218 14.86 -1.02 -4.22
N VAL A 219 15.40 -0.90 -3.01
CA VAL A 219 16.81 -0.60 -2.77
C VAL A 219 17.41 -1.60 -1.78
N ALA A 220 18.37 -2.41 -2.22
CA ALA A 220 19.10 -3.28 -1.29
C ALA A 220 20.15 -2.50 -0.49
N VAL A 221 20.24 -2.79 0.81
CA VAL A 221 21.41 -2.50 1.65
C VAL A 221 22.30 -3.74 1.66
N GLY A 222 23.53 -3.59 1.14
CA GLY A 222 24.54 -4.64 1.13
C GLY A 222 24.08 -5.97 0.50
N ALA A 223 24.75 -7.06 0.91
CA ALA A 223 24.43 -8.40 0.43
C ALA A 223 23.12 -8.97 1.03
N GLU A 224 22.72 -8.52 2.21
CA GLU A 224 21.51 -8.99 2.90
C GLU A 224 20.21 -8.49 2.25
N GLY A 225 20.21 -7.30 1.66
CA GLY A 225 19.07 -6.79 0.91
C GLY A 225 18.84 -7.48 -0.45
N PHE A 226 19.80 -8.21 -1.00
CA PHE A 226 19.69 -8.74 -2.37
C PHE A 226 18.55 -9.76 -2.57
N PRO A 227 18.30 -10.73 -1.68
CA PRO A 227 17.14 -11.64 -1.81
C PRO A 227 15.78 -10.93 -1.83
N PHE A 228 15.67 -9.72 -1.25
CA PHE A 228 14.46 -8.90 -1.38
C PHE A 228 14.31 -8.34 -2.79
N LEU A 229 15.37 -7.82 -3.43
CA LEU A 229 15.29 -7.32 -4.82
C LEU A 229 14.82 -8.39 -5.81
N VAL A 230 15.26 -9.64 -5.62
CA VAL A 230 14.85 -10.78 -6.47
C VAL A 230 13.35 -11.05 -6.35
N LEU A 231 12.82 -11.05 -5.13
CA LEU A 231 11.40 -11.33 -4.87
C LEU A 231 10.51 -10.12 -5.15
N PHE A 232 11.01 -8.91 -4.90
CA PHE A 232 10.37 -7.66 -5.29
C PHE A 232 10.23 -7.57 -6.82
N HIS A 233 11.25 -7.93 -7.61
CA HIS A 233 11.13 -8.01 -9.07
C HIS A 233 10.12 -9.07 -9.53
N GLN A 234 9.96 -10.17 -8.80
CA GLN A 234 8.96 -11.20 -9.10
C GLN A 234 7.52 -10.71 -8.84
N MET A 235 7.34 -9.78 -7.90
CA MET A 235 6.03 -9.18 -7.55
C MET A 235 5.72 -7.92 -8.36
N GLU A 236 6.74 -7.12 -8.65
CA GLU A 236 6.68 -5.80 -9.28
C GLU A 236 7.73 -5.72 -10.42
N PRO A 237 7.46 -6.33 -11.60
CA PRO A 237 8.49 -6.52 -12.63
C PRO A 237 9.02 -5.21 -13.23
N ASP A 238 8.14 -4.21 -13.37
CA ASP A 238 8.44 -2.91 -13.97
C ASP A 238 8.95 -1.88 -12.94
N ALA A 239 8.94 -2.21 -11.64
CA ALA A 239 9.39 -1.29 -10.59
C ALA A 239 10.91 -1.08 -10.64
N PRO A 240 11.39 0.18 -10.59
CA PRO A 240 12.82 0.46 -10.57
C PRO A 240 13.53 -0.11 -9.34
N GLN A 241 14.83 -0.35 -9.51
CA GLN A 241 15.68 -0.98 -8.51
C GLN A 241 17.05 -0.31 -8.39
N GLY A 242 17.64 -0.41 -7.20
CA GLY A 242 19.01 0.02 -6.92
C GLY A 242 19.63 -0.71 -5.71
N SER A 243 20.85 -0.31 -5.37
CA SER A 243 21.62 -0.87 -4.25
C SER A 243 22.53 0.18 -3.63
N ILE A 244 22.64 0.15 -2.29
CA ILE A 244 23.53 0.98 -1.49
C ILE A 244 24.48 0.07 -0.73
N HIS A 245 25.77 0.41 -0.76
CA HIS A 245 26.84 -0.30 -0.07
C HIS A 245 27.52 0.60 0.94
N VAL A 246 27.49 0.17 2.20
CA VAL A 246 28.13 0.86 3.30
C VAL A 246 29.15 -0.10 3.92
N GLU A 247 30.38 0.35 4.11
CA GLU A 247 31.42 -0.42 4.82
C GLU A 247 31.73 0.28 6.16
N LEU A 248 32.07 -0.52 7.19
CA LEU A 248 32.42 -0.02 8.53
C LEU A 248 33.91 0.28 8.60
N GLU A 249 34.31 1.50 8.28
CA GLU A 249 35.70 1.94 8.41
C GLU A 249 36.06 2.13 9.88
N THR A 250 37.19 1.57 10.33
CA THR A 250 37.73 1.82 11.68
C THR A 250 39.04 2.58 11.58
N ASP A 251 39.12 3.72 12.27
CA ASP A 251 40.27 4.62 12.22
C ASP A 251 41.45 4.17 13.10
N GLN A 252 42.57 4.89 12.99
CA GLN A 252 43.78 4.63 13.79
C GLN A 252 43.61 4.91 15.29
N GLN A 253 42.49 5.51 15.70
CA GLN A 253 42.09 5.72 17.10
C GLN A 253 41.06 4.66 17.56
N ASN A 254 40.84 3.61 16.78
CA ASN A 254 39.89 2.52 17.03
C ASN A 254 38.43 3.02 17.15
N ARG A 255 38.07 4.08 16.43
CA ARG A 255 36.69 4.54 16.27
C ARG A 255 36.15 4.02 14.93
N SER A 256 34.97 3.40 14.96
CA SER A 256 34.33 2.85 13.77
C SER A 256 33.22 3.77 13.26
N GLU A 257 33.23 4.07 11.96
CA GLU A 257 32.26 4.95 11.28
C GLU A 257 31.72 4.26 10.03
N TRP A 258 30.40 4.24 9.87
CA TRP A 258 29.74 3.72 8.68
C TRP A 258 29.88 4.69 7.51
N ARG A 259 30.52 4.26 6.42
CA ARG A 259 30.79 5.07 5.23
C ARG A 259 30.29 4.41 3.95
N LEU A 260 29.84 5.24 3.01
CA LEU A 260 29.37 4.80 1.70
C LEU A 260 30.57 4.32 0.87
N ASP A 261 30.63 3.04 0.52
CA ASP A 261 31.56 2.49 -0.48
C ASP A 261 31.06 2.84 -1.88
N HIS A 262 29.82 2.45 -2.20
CA HIS A 262 29.21 2.80 -3.48
C HIS A 262 27.67 2.78 -3.44
N MET A 263 27.07 3.29 -4.52
CA MET A 263 25.63 3.37 -4.71
C MET A 263 25.28 3.29 -6.21
N ASP A 264 24.24 2.54 -6.54
CA ASP A 264 23.62 2.46 -7.87
C ASP A 264 22.11 2.69 -7.68
N LEU A 265 21.58 3.81 -8.17
CA LEU A 265 20.18 4.20 -8.03
C LEU A 265 19.63 4.70 -9.38
N PRO A 266 18.30 4.62 -9.61
CA PRO A 266 17.64 5.33 -10.70
C PRO A 266 17.92 6.84 -10.66
N SER A 267 18.11 7.45 -11.82
CA SER A 267 18.38 8.89 -11.94
C SER A 267 17.25 9.80 -11.42
N ASP A 268 16.03 9.27 -11.32
CA ASP A 268 14.83 9.93 -10.84
C ASP A 268 14.23 9.27 -9.58
N VAL A 269 15.09 8.60 -8.78
CA VAL A 269 14.74 7.89 -7.53
C VAL A 269 13.84 8.69 -6.57
N THR A 270 13.94 10.02 -6.56
CA THR A 270 13.16 10.94 -5.71
C THR A 270 11.66 10.96 -6.03
N ARG A 271 11.25 10.51 -7.23
CA ARG A 271 9.82 10.42 -7.63
C ARG A 271 9.08 9.30 -6.90
N TYR A 272 9.79 8.23 -6.56
CA TYR A 272 9.23 6.98 -6.04
C TYR A 272 9.06 7.00 -4.51
N ARG A 273 8.35 6.01 -3.97
CA ARG A 273 8.51 5.56 -2.59
C ARG A 273 9.57 4.45 -2.52
N ILE A 274 10.45 4.52 -1.53
CA ILE A 274 11.61 3.63 -1.41
C ILE A 274 11.30 2.51 -0.43
N LEU A 275 11.43 1.27 -0.89
CA LEU A 275 11.53 0.10 -0.03
C LEU A 275 13.01 -0.21 0.17
N LEU A 276 13.52 0.09 1.37
CA LEU A 276 14.91 -0.15 1.74
C LEU A 276 15.02 -1.54 2.38
N PHE A 277 15.81 -2.43 1.80
CA PHE A 277 15.86 -3.84 2.16
C PHE A 277 17.15 -4.21 2.92
N SER A 278 16.99 -4.78 4.11
CA SER A 278 18.04 -5.43 4.90
C SER A 278 17.48 -6.74 5.48
N ALA A 279 18.29 -7.77 5.75
CA ALA A 279 17.76 -8.98 6.38
C ALA A 279 17.80 -8.87 7.91
N THR A 280 18.94 -8.46 8.47
CA THR A 280 19.14 -8.30 9.91
C THR A 280 19.64 -6.89 10.28
N VAL A 281 18.78 -6.14 10.97
CA VAL A 281 19.08 -4.76 11.39
C VAL A 281 19.62 -4.80 12.82
N SER A 282 20.92 -5.05 12.99
CA SER A 282 21.53 -5.30 14.31
C SER A 282 21.69 -4.03 15.15
N THR A 283 22.62 -3.14 14.78
CA THR A 283 22.81 -1.81 15.41
C THR A 283 22.04 -0.70 14.70
N GLY A 284 21.56 -0.96 13.48
CA GLY A 284 20.90 0.03 12.62
C GLY A 284 21.86 1.06 12.00
N GLY A 285 23.18 0.92 12.21
CA GLY A 285 24.17 1.87 11.71
C GLY A 285 24.35 1.84 10.19
N GLU A 286 24.31 0.66 9.59
CA GLU A 286 24.37 0.48 8.13
C GLU A 286 23.12 1.09 7.47
N GLU A 287 21.94 0.74 7.97
CA GLU A 287 20.66 1.28 7.51
C GLU A 287 20.56 2.79 7.73
N CYS A 288 21.00 3.31 8.88
CA CYS A 288 21.04 4.76 9.11
C CYS A 288 21.90 5.47 8.08
N LYS A 289 23.04 4.89 7.67
CA LYS A 289 23.90 5.50 6.64
C LYS A 289 23.31 5.36 5.24
N ALA A 290 22.60 4.27 4.95
CA ALA A 290 21.85 4.12 3.69
C ALA A 290 20.69 5.14 3.58
N ILE A 291 19.93 5.35 4.67
CA ILE A 291 18.87 6.37 4.75
C ILE A 291 19.48 7.78 4.62
N GLU A 292 20.58 8.08 5.31
CA GLU A 292 21.30 9.36 5.16
C GLU A 292 21.71 9.62 3.71
N THR A 293 22.17 8.58 3.02
CA THR A 293 22.57 8.65 1.60
C THR A 293 21.36 8.91 0.69
N LEU A 294 20.23 8.21 0.88
CA LEU A 294 18.98 8.49 0.15
C LEU A 294 18.49 9.93 0.35
N CYS A 295 18.50 10.42 1.59
CA CYS A 295 18.15 11.80 1.90
C CYS A 295 19.12 12.80 1.24
N SER A 296 20.42 12.49 1.16
CA SER A 296 21.41 13.36 0.51
C SER A 296 21.23 13.51 -1.01
N VAL A 297 20.61 12.52 -1.68
CA VAL A 297 20.20 12.63 -3.10
C VAL A 297 18.78 13.15 -3.28
N GLY A 298 18.15 13.67 -2.21
CA GLY A 298 16.87 14.36 -2.25
C GLY A 298 15.62 13.48 -2.10
N VAL A 299 15.76 12.22 -1.67
CA VAL A 299 14.60 11.40 -1.28
C VAL A 299 14.03 11.96 0.03
N GLN A 300 12.70 12.15 0.08
CA GLN A 300 12.02 12.58 1.30
C GLN A 300 11.98 11.44 2.33
N GLU A 301 12.32 11.73 3.57
CA GLU A 301 12.38 10.77 4.67
C GLU A 301 11.07 9.96 4.84
N GLU A 302 9.91 10.62 4.69
CA GLU A 302 8.56 10.03 4.75
C GLU A 302 8.18 9.12 3.55
N ARG A 303 9.03 9.08 2.53
CA ARG A 303 8.90 8.18 1.37
C ARG A 303 9.74 6.91 1.53
N ILE A 304 10.59 6.83 2.56
CA ILE A 304 11.43 5.66 2.82
C ILE A 304 10.73 4.73 3.82
N THR A 305 10.65 3.45 3.48
CA THR A 305 10.24 2.39 4.40
C THR A 305 11.31 1.31 4.45
N LEU A 306 11.90 1.11 5.63
CA LEU A 306 12.81 0.01 5.91
C LEU A 306 11.99 -1.28 6.06
N VAL A 307 12.36 -2.32 5.31
CA VAL A 307 11.69 -3.64 5.35
C VAL A 307 12.75 -4.70 5.69
N ALA A 308 12.55 -5.42 6.79
CA ALA A 308 13.54 -6.35 7.33
C ALA A 308 12.95 -7.67 7.85
N ILE A 309 13.78 -8.72 7.97
CA ILE A 309 13.34 -9.97 8.63
C ILE A 309 13.37 -9.77 10.14
N LEU A 310 14.48 -9.29 10.69
CA LEU A 310 14.69 -9.15 12.13
C LEU A 310 15.36 -7.81 12.46
N CYS A 311 14.82 -7.10 13.45
CA CYS A 311 15.47 -5.94 14.06
C CYS A 311 15.85 -6.26 15.52
N SER A 312 16.82 -5.52 16.07
CA SER A 312 16.98 -5.42 17.53
C SER A 312 16.14 -4.25 18.06
N THR A 313 15.91 -4.20 19.38
CA THR A 313 15.38 -2.99 20.02
C THR A 313 16.28 -1.76 19.79
N ASP A 314 17.59 -1.95 19.89
CA ASP A 314 18.57 -0.85 19.82
C ASP A 314 18.64 -0.23 18.42
N SER A 315 18.51 -1.03 17.35
CA SER A 315 18.47 -0.50 15.99
C SER A 315 17.20 0.26 15.67
N LEU A 316 16.05 -0.18 16.21
CA LEU A 316 14.81 0.58 16.10
C LEU A 316 14.90 1.93 16.84
N VAL A 317 15.55 1.96 18.01
CA VAL A 317 15.85 3.19 18.74
C VAL A 317 16.81 4.09 17.95
N ALA A 318 17.86 3.54 17.32
CA ALA A 318 18.80 4.29 16.49
C ALA A 318 18.11 4.91 15.26
N VAL A 319 17.39 4.10 14.48
CA VAL A 319 16.69 4.54 13.27
C VAL A 319 15.60 5.57 13.61
N CYS A 320 14.72 5.30 14.58
CA CYS A 320 13.63 6.23 14.91
C CYS A 320 14.12 7.56 15.51
N ASN A 321 15.23 7.57 16.26
CA ASN A 321 15.81 8.82 16.79
C ASN A 321 16.54 9.64 15.72
N ARG A 322 17.12 8.99 14.70
CA ARG A 322 17.84 9.66 13.61
C ARG A 322 16.92 10.09 12.47
N PHE A 323 15.87 9.31 12.19
CA PHE A 323 14.93 9.48 11.09
C PHE A 323 13.47 9.22 11.54
N PRO A 324 12.88 10.13 12.34
CA PRO A 324 11.54 10.00 12.91
C PRO A 324 10.37 10.09 11.91
N ARG A 325 10.63 10.00 10.59
CA ARG A 325 9.61 9.89 9.53
C ARG A 325 9.76 8.62 8.67
N VAL A 326 10.84 7.84 8.85
CA VAL A 326 11.01 6.54 8.21
C VAL A 326 10.09 5.50 8.88
N ARG A 327 9.34 4.75 8.07
CA ARG A 327 8.57 3.60 8.57
C ARG A 327 9.45 2.35 8.56
N THR A 328 9.29 1.48 9.55
CA THR A 328 9.96 0.17 9.62
C THR A 328 8.94 -0.95 9.66
N ILE A 329 9.07 -1.92 8.76
CA ILE A 329 8.23 -3.13 8.70
C ILE A 329 9.14 -4.34 8.93
N THR A 330 8.85 -5.14 9.95
CA THR A 330 9.69 -6.28 10.34
C THR A 330 8.86 -7.49 10.73
N SER A 331 9.46 -8.68 10.69
CA SER A 331 8.77 -9.91 11.10
C SER A 331 9.00 -10.27 12.57
N ALA A 332 10.05 -9.74 13.19
CA ALA A 332 10.35 -9.91 14.61
C ALA A 332 11.26 -8.79 15.15
N ILE A 333 11.21 -8.62 16.47
CA ILE A 333 12.09 -7.73 17.24
C ILE A 333 12.69 -8.55 18.39
N ASP A 334 14.02 -8.63 18.47
CA ASP A 334 14.76 -9.27 19.57
C ASP A 334 15.43 -8.22 20.46
N SER A 335 15.67 -8.54 21.73
CA SER A 335 15.99 -7.54 22.76
C SER A 335 17.47 -7.16 22.93
N THR A 336 18.39 -7.89 22.30
CA THR A 336 19.80 -7.93 22.72
C THR A 336 20.72 -8.08 21.52
N ILE A 337 21.91 -7.47 21.57
CA ILE A 337 23.01 -7.64 20.62
C ILE A 337 24.21 -8.26 21.35
N ASP A 338 24.96 -9.16 20.71
CA ASP A 338 26.24 -9.65 21.22
C ASP A 338 27.30 -8.54 21.16
N PRO A 339 27.96 -8.17 22.26
CA PRO A 339 28.93 -7.07 22.26
C PRO A 339 30.21 -7.37 21.46
N HIS A 340 30.50 -8.64 21.15
CA HIS A 340 31.68 -9.06 20.41
C HIS A 340 31.40 -9.36 18.93
N THR A 341 30.31 -10.04 18.60
CA THR A 341 29.96 -10.35 17.20
C THR A 341 29.09 -9.28 16.53
N GLN A 342 28.44 -8.41 17.31
CA GLN A 342 27.41 -7.47 16.85
C GLN A 342 26.19 -8.16 16.19
N GLU A 343 26.04 -9.47 16.36
CA GLU A 343 24.84 -10.23 15.96
C GLU A 343 23.70 -10.04 16.97
N ILE A 344 22.46 -10.16 16.50
CA ILE A 344 21.26 -10.11 17.34
C ILE A 344 21.14 -11.42 18.16
N ILE A 345 20.68 -11.33 19.42
CA ILE A 345 20.41 -12.48 20.31
C ILE A 345 18.92 -12.49 20.70
N PRO A 346 18.20 -13.62 20.57
CA PRO A 346 18.65 -14.93 20.08
C PRO A 346 18.94 -14.99 18.57
N GLY A 347 18.39 -14.07 17.77
CA GLY A 347 18.83 -13.86 16.39
C GLY A 347 18.54 -15.00 15.42
N LEU A 348 19.29 -15.00 14.32
CA LEU A 348 19.34 -16.07 13.32
C LEU A 348 20.77 -16.40 12.82
N GLY A 349 21.79 -15.75 13.40
CA GLY A 349 23.18 -15.73 12.92
C GLY A 349 23.35 -14.96 11.60
N ASP A 350 24.59 -14.82 11.11
CA ASP A 350 24.88 -14.26 9.78
C ASP A 350 23.94 -14.80 8.68
N PHE A 351 23.10 -13.93 8.12
CA PHE A 351 22.10 -14.30 7.14
C PHE A 351 22.76 -14.68 5.80
N VAL A 352 23.82 -13.97 5.41
CA VAL A 352 24.49 -14.15 4.10
C VAL A 352 25.05 -15.57 3.99
N SER A 353 25.81 -16.06 4.97
CA SER A 353 26.31 -17.44 4.96
C SER A 353 25.17 -18.45 4.97
N ARG A 354 24.17 -18.28 5.84
CA ARG A 354 23.07 -19.25 5.93
C ARG A 354 22.21 -19.32 4.67
N TYR A 355 22.11 -18.22 3.93
CA TYR A 355 21.47 -18.18 2.61
C TYR A 355 22.37 -18.79 1.52
N ASN A 356 23.69 -18.51 1.52
CA ASN A 356 24.60 -18.82 0.41
C ASN A 356 25.46 -20.10 0.58
N VAL A 357 25.47 -20.76 1.74
CA VAL A 357 26.32 -21.95 2.03
C VAL A 357 26.10 -23.15 1.09
N VAL A 358 25.03 -23.18 0.29
CA VAL A 358 24.95 -24.03 -0.91
C VAL A 358 24.58 -23.19 -2.13
N ALA A 359 25.49 -22.32 -2.54
CA ALA A 359 25.67 -21.90 -3.92
C ALA A 359 27.06 -22.39 -4.35
N THR A 360 27.15 -23.67 -4.77
CA THR A 360 28.34 -24.11 -5.51
C THR A 360 28.44 -23.27 -6.79
N VAL A 361 29.67 -23.11 -7.29
CA VAL A 361 30.00 -22.22 -8.42
C VAL A 361 29.25 -22.59 -9.72
N GLU A 362 28.63 -23.77 -9.74
CA GLU A 362 27.79 -24.32 -10.82
C GLU A 362 26.43 -23.61 -11.00
N ALA A 363 25.92 -22.90 -9.97
CA ALA A 363 24.63 -22.20 -10.04
C ALA A 363 24.74 -20.73 -10.53
N MET A 364 25.96 -20.22 -10.74
CA MET A 364 26.19 -18.84 -11.20
C MET A 364 26.39 -18.72 -12.73
N GLU A 365 26.37 -19.84 -13.45
CA GLU A 365 26.18 -19.87 -14.90
C GLU A 365 24.81 -20.46 -15.25
N SER A 366 24.22 -20.00 -16.36
CA SER A 366 22.95 -20.43 -16.98
C SER A 366 21.66 -19.74 -16.51
N SER A 367 20.97 -19.15 -17.51
CA SER A 367 19.57 -18.68 -17.57
C SER A 367 19.01 -17.81 -16.45
N VAL A 368 18.88 -18.27 -15.20
CA VAL A 368 18.00 -17.65 -14.20
C VAL A 368 18.43 -16.21 -13.85
N LEU A 369 19.73 -16.00 -13.60
CA LEU A 369 20.31 -14.67 -13.36
C LEU A 369 20.39 -13.78 -14.61
N LEU A 370 20.14 -14.33 -15.80
CA LEU A 370 20.02 -13.59 -17.07
C LEU A 370 18.56 -13.27 -17.45
N GLN A 371 17.59 -13.98 -16.87
CA GLN A 371 16.16 -13.71 -17.02
C GLN A 371 15.66 -12.69 -16.00
N ALA A 372 16.32 -12.56 -14.85
CA ALA A 372 16.16 -11.39 -13.99
C ALA A 372 16.64 -10.13 -14.74
N VAL A 373 15.74 -9.18 -14.97
CA VAL A 373 15.94 -8.07 -15.92
C VAL A 373 17.07 -7.15 -15.45
N GLY A 374 17.63 -6.36 -16.37
CA GLY A 374 18.91 -5.64 -16.24
C GLY A 374 19.13 -4.75 -15.01
N GLY A 375 18.09 -4.43 -14.21
CA GLY A 375 18.26 -3.84 -12.87
C GLY A 375 18.92 -4.82 -11.90
N VAL A 376 18.37 -6.03 -11.74
CA VAL A 376 18.93 -7.10 -10.88
C VAL A 376 20.36 -7.44 -11.34
N ALA A 377 20.59 -7.57 -12.64
CA ALA A 377 21.93 -7.86 -13.18
C ALA A 377 22.94 -6.72 -12.98
N ARG A 378 22.49 -5.45 -12.87
CA ARG A 378 23.34 -4.30 -12.52
C ARG A 378 23.69 -4.33 -11.04
N ALA A 379 22.70 -4.50 -10.16
CA ALA A 379 22.90 -4.65 -8.72
C ALA A 379 23.86 -5.81 -8.41
N VAL A 380 23.66 -7.02 -8.97
CA VAL A 380 24.58 -8.17 -8.79
C VAL A 380 26.02 -7.82 -9.23
N ARG A 381 26.17 -7.10 -10.34
CA ARG A 381 27.49 -6.69 -10.84
C ARG A 381 28.16 -5.65 -9.92
N SER A 382 27.37 -4.80 -9.27
CA SER A 382 27.84 -3.87 -8.24
C SER A 382 28.26 -4.62 -6.96
N LEU A 383 27.34 -5.41 -6.41
CA LEU A 383 27.49 -6.23 -5.20
C LEU A 383 28.76 -7.08 -5.19
N TYR A 384 28.97 -7.85 -6.27
CA TYR A 384 29.98 -8.92 -6.30
C TYR A 384 31.19 -8.62 -7.18
N GLY A 385 31.08 -7.65 -8.09
CA GLY A 385 32.13 -7.21 -9.02
C GLY A 385 32.63 -8.30 -10.00
N PRO A 386 33.36 -7.92 -11.05
CA PRO A 386 34.05 -8.90 -11.90
C PRO A 386 35.25 -9.57 -11.20
N ASN A 387 35.71 -9.03 -10.06
CA ASN A 387 36.96 -9.45 -9.40
C ASN A 387 36.86 -9.75 -7.89
N LYS A 388 35.86 -9.28 -7.13
CA LYS A 388 35.69 -9.65 -5.69
C LYS A 388 35.30 -11.13 -5.59
N LEU A 389 34.34 -11.58 -6.41
CA LEU A 389 33.93 -12.99 -6.61
C LEU A 389 35.08 -14.01 -6.66
N ARG A 390 36.16 -13.71 -7.41
CA ARG A 390 37.29 -14.63 -7.58
C ARG A 390 38.18 -14.76 -6.35
N LYS A 391 38.23 -13.76 -5.47
CA LYS A 391 39.12 -13.75 -4.30
C LYS A 391 38.58 -14.58 -3.13
N GLN A 392 37.31 -14.40 -2.75
CA GLN A 392 36.69 -15.15 -1.64
C GLN A 392 36.76 -16.66 -1.89
N VAL A 393 36.35 -17.12 -3.08
CA VAL A 393 36.40 -18.54 -3.48
C VAL A 393 37.81 -19.13 -3.38
N THR A 394 38.87 -18.38 -3.73
CA THR A 394 40.25 -18.88 -3.60
C THR A 394 40.79 -18.87 -2.16
N GLY A 395 40.38 -17.90 -1.34
CA GLY A 395 40.92 -17.73 0.01
C GLY A 395 40.61 -18.91 0.93
N GLU A 396 39.33 -19.32 0.95
CA GLU A 396 38.88 -20.43 1.78
C GLU A 396 39.39 -21.79 1.28
N PHE A 397 39.51 -21.97 -0.04
CA PHE A 397 40.04 -23.20 -0.63
C PHE A 397 41.48 -23.49 -0.16
N PHE A 398 42.38 -22.50 -0.26
CA PHE A 398 43.77 -22.69 0.18
C PHE A 398 43.90 -22.84 1.70
N ALA A 399 43.05 -22.19 2.50
CA ALA A 399 43.02 -22.39 3.96
C ALA A 399 42.57 -23.81 4.33
N SER A 400 41.49 -24.30 3.71
CA SER A 400 40.94 -25.64 3.88
C SER A 400 41.96 -26.73 3.50
N GLU A 401 42.62 -26.58 2.36
CA GLU A 401 43.57 -27.57 1.88
C GLU A 401 44.91 -27.55 2.63
N ALA A 402 45.38 -26.37 3.06
CA ALA A 402 46.56 -26.26 3.92
C ALA A 402 46.35 -26.91 5.30
N SER A 403 45.13 -26.84 5.85
CA SER A 403 44.77 -27.50 7.11
C SER A 403 44.76 -29.03 6.95
N LYS A 404 44.16 -29.56 5.88
CA LYS A 404 44.15 -31.01 5.58
C LYS A 404 45.54 -31.60 5.32
N ARG A 405 46.49 -30.83 4.77
CA ARG A 405 47.86 -31.30 4.49
C ARG A 405 48.82 -31.24 5.70
N ARG A 406 48.34 -30.87 6.91
CA ARG A 406 49.13 -30.88 8.16
C ARG A 406 48.65 -31.91 9.20
N GLY A 407 47.65 -32.71 8.87
CA GLY A 407 47.04 -33.71 9.74
C GLY A 407 47.18 -35.13 9.22
N ASN A 408 48.41 -35.58 8.92
CA ASN A 408 48.74 -36.97 8.59
C ASN A 408 50.24 -37.22 8.81
#